data_AF-A0A2J6QJ82-F1
#
_entry.id   AF-A0A2J6QJ82-F1
#
_cell.length_a   1.000
_cell.length_b   1.000
_cell.length_c   1.000
_cell.angle_alpha   90.00
_cell.angle_beta   90.00
_cell.angle_gamma   90.00
#
_symmetry.space_group_name_H-M   'P 1'
#
loop_
_entity.id
_entity.type
_entity.pdbx_description
1 polymer ?
#
loop_
_entity_poly.entity_id
_entity_poly.type
_entity_poly.pdbx_seq_one_letter_code
_entity_poly.pdbx_strand_id
1 'polypeptide(L)'
;MSSSDNSEYEIATPYTVKRIRQFSKLHSGIPSKLAFRKLTKANETNAARASITEHRANRLKETLQIEQKKRRRGKKLNLVGEPSGRAQFFGTKEVLAAQAREAEKLELAEKEKLEKEKEKEEKAVTKAVKEALAVEEKRRKAEQQAINKQVRLEEHNQGVLDRANARKAVAAAKKEAVEAAKAAKKAKPSRIVILRVGSTILASLGSEEQVVVEEPEEEVRVVPQQTRAGRQIVLPQRLRK
;
A
#
# COMPACT_ATOMS: atom_id res chain seq x y z
N MET A 1 -15.94 68.76 -43.53
CA MET A 1 -15.51 67.70 -44.46
C MET A 1 -14.18 67.15 -43.95
N SER A 2 -14.19 66.04 -43.20
CA SER A 2 -12.98 65.32 -42.83
C SER A 2 -13.11 63.90 -43.37
N SER A 3 -12.55 63.69 -44.55
CA SER A 3 -12.40 62.38 -45.18
C SER A 3 -11.60 61.51 -44.23
N SER A 4 -12.29 60.61 -43.51
CA SER A 4 -11.63 59.60 -42.69
C SER A 4 -11.04 58.61 -43.68
N ASP A 5 -9.74 58.78 -43.94
CA ASP A 5 -8.88 57.81 -44.60
C ASP A 5 -8.90 56.51 -43.78
N ASN A 6 -9.96 55.73 -43.95
CA ASN A 6 -9.96 54.30 -43.70
C ASN A 6 -9.13 53.66 -44.81
N SER A 7 -7.81 53.90 -44.80
CA SER A 7 -6.89 52.98 -45.45
C SER A 7 -6.97 51.70 -44.63
N GLU A 8 -7.95 50.85 -44.95
CA GLU A 8 -7.97 49.46 -44.52
C GLU A 8 -6.67 48.84 -45.03
N TYR A 9 -5.63 48.85 -44.19
CA TYR A 9 -4.41 48.12 -44.48
C TYR A 9 -4.83 46.69 -44.82
N GLU A 10 -4.64 46.27 -46.07
CA GLU A 10 -4.99 44.93 -46.50
C GLU A 10 -4.11 43.91 -45.78
N ILE A 11 -4.53 43.48 -44.60
CA ILE A 11 -3.79 42.51 -43.79
C ILE A 11 -3.81 41.18 -44.55
N ALA A 12 -2.67 40.72 -45.06
CA ALA A 12 -2.59 39.43 -45.73
C ALA A 12 -2.81 38.25 -44.76
N THR A 13 -3.39 37.15 -45.26
CA THR A 13 -3.65 35.94 -44.46
C THR A 13 -2.32 35.28 -44.03
N PRO A 14 -2.09 35.04 -42.72
CA PRO A 14 -0.78 34.65 -42.23
C PRO A 14 -0.51 33.14 -42.34
N TYR A 15 -0.30 32.63 -43.56
CA TYR A 15 0.01 31.21 -43.78
C TYR A 15 1.45 30.81 -43.40
N THR A 16 2.39 31.75 -43.38
CA THR A 16 3.81 31.48 -43.10
C THR A 16 4.24 32.09 -41.77
N VAL A 17 5.29 31.53 -41.16
CA VAL A 17 5.83 31.99 -39.87
C VAL A 17 6.16 33.49 -39.88
N LYS A 18 6.76 34.00 -40.97
CA LYS A 18 7.07 35.44 -41.12
C LYS A 18 5.80 36.29 -41.12
N ARG A 19 4.75 35.85 -41.83
CA ARG A 19 3.47 36.56 -41.90
C ARG A 19 2.70 36.48 -40.58
N ILE A 20 2.76 35.37 -39.85
CA ILE A 20 2.18 35.26 -38.49
C ILE A 20 2.83 36.27 -37.54
N ARG A 21 4.15 36.43 -37.58
CA ARG A 21 4.88 37.42 -36.76
C ARG A 21 4.54 38.87 -37.14
N GLN A 22 4.37 39.15 -38.43
CA GLN A 22 3.94 40.48 -38.89
C GLN A 22 2.49 40.75 -38.47
N PHE A 23 1.62 39.76 -38.65
CA PHE A 23 0.21 39.82 -38.27
C PHE A 23 0.05 40.06 -36.77
N SER A 24 0.80 39.37 -35.91
CA SER A 24 0.72 39.55 -34.45
C SER A 24 1.11 40.96 -34.01
N LYS A 25 2.14 41.55 -34.64
CA LYS A 25 2.57 42.94 -34.37
C LYS A 25 1.53 43.98 -34.80
N LEU A 26 0.88 43.75 -35.94
CA LEU A 26 -0.15 44.66 -36.45
C LEU A 26 -1.45 44.54 -35.63
N HIS A 27 -1.85 43.31 -35.29
CA HIS A 27 -3.07 43.03 -34.54
C HIS A 27 -3.01 43.50 -33.08
N SER A 28 -1.82 43.52 -32.45
CA SER A 28 -1.68 44.02 -31.08
C SER A 28 -1.98 45.51 -30.94
N GLY A 29 -1.82 46.29 -32.02
CA GLY A 29 -2.15 47.72 -32.03
C GLY A 29 -3.62 48.01 -32.31
N ILE A 30 -4.23 47.28 -33.26
CA ILE A 30 -5.62 47.50 -33.68
C ILE A 30 -6.32 46.14 -33.88
N PRO A 31 -7.05 45.63 -32.88
CA PRO A 31 -7.79 44.39 -33.03
C PRO A 31 -8.99 44.61 -33.97
N SER A 32 -9.05 43.85 -35.07
CA SER A 32 -10.13 43.94 -36.07
C SER A 32 -10.79 42.58 -36.31
N LYS A 33 -12.13 42.59 -36.49
CA LYS A 33 -12.91 41.37 -36.80
C LYS A 33 -12.44 40.68 -38.08
N LEU A 34 -12.02 41.45 -39.09
CA LEU A 34 -11.49 40.90 -40.35
C LEU A 34 -10.14 40.21 -40.15
N ALA A 35 -9.29 40.79 -39.30
CA ALA A 35 -8.01 40.20 -38.93
C ALA A 35 -8.23 38.87 -38.19
N PHE A 36 -9.16 38.82 -37.24
CA PHE A 36 -9.52 37.58 -36.55
C PHE A 36 -9.98 36.49 -37.52
N ARG A 37 -10.88 36.80 -38.47
CA ARG A 37 -11.32 35.85 -39.50
C ARG A 37 -10.15 35.30 -40.35
N LYS A 38 -9.21 36.18 -40.73
CA LYS A 38 -8.01 35.78 -41.48
C LYS A 38 -7.09 34.88 -40.65
N LEU A 39 -6.96 35.15 -39.34
CA LEU A 39 -6.19 34.31 -38.42
C LEU A 39 -6.84 32.92 -38.27
N THR A 40 -8.16 32.86 -38.06
CA THR A 40 -8.89 31.58 -37.94
C THR A 40 -8.72 30.75 -39.21
N LYS A 41 -8.92 31.36 -40.40
CA LYS A 41 -8.69 30.69 -41.69
C LYS A 41 -7.25 30.20 -41.84
N ALA A 42 -6.27 30.99 -41.43
CA ALA A 42 -4.86 30.57 -41.48
C ALA A 42 -4.61 29.35 -40.56
N ASN A 43 -5.14 29.38 -39.34
CA ASN A 43 -5.00 28.29 -38.38
C ASN A 43 -5.65 26.99 -38.89
N GLU A 44 -6.87 27.07 -39.43
CA GLU A 44 -7.56 25.93 -40.04
C GLU A 44 -6.74 25.31 -41.18
N THR A 45 -6.26 26.13 -42.10
CA THR A 45 -5.45 25.63 -43.23
C THR A 45 -4.10 25.06 -42.80
N ASN A 46 -3.45 25.65 -41.80
CA ASN A 46 -2.18 25.16 -41.28
C ASN A 46 -2.37 23.86 -40.49
N ALA A 47 -3.43 23.74 -39.71
CA ALA A 47 -3.79 22.50 -39.03
C ALA A 47 -4.09 21.38 -40.04
N ALA A 48 -4.85 21.67 -41.10
CA ALA A 48 -5.12 20.70 -42.16
C ALA A 48 -3.83 20.28 -42.87
N ARG A 49 -2.94 21.22 -43.21
CA ARG A 49 -1.62 20.92 -43.80
C ARG A 49 -0.77 20.05 -42.86
N ALA A 50 -0.71 20.37 -41.58
CA ALA A 50 0.03 19.62 -40.58
C ALA A 50 -0.46 18.17 -40.50
N SER A 51 -1.78 17.97 -40.39
CA SER A 51 -2.41 16.65 -40.38
C SER A 51 -2.08 15.83 -41.63
N ILE A 52 -2.15 16.45 -42.82
CA ILE A 52 -1.78 15.79 -44.09
C ILE A 52 -0.30 15.38 -44.08
N THR A 53 0.59 16.27 -43.61
CA THR A 53 2.04 15.98 -43.56
C THR A 53 2.37 14.86 -42.59
N GLU A 54 1.76 14.85 -41.40
CA GLU A 54 1.93 13.80 -40.39
C GLU A 54 1.45 12.46 -40.93
N HIS A 55 0.25 12.42 -41.51
CA HIS A 55 -0.31 11.21 -42.10
C HIS A 55 0.56 10.66 -43.24
N ARG A 56 1.11 11.54 -44.11
CA ARG A 56 2.07 11.12 -45.16
C ARG A 56 3.36 10.56 -44.55
N ALA A 57 3.93 11.23 -43.55
CA ALA A 57 5.15 10.78 -42.89
C ALA A 57 4.96 9.42 -42.21
N ASN A 58 3.82 9.20 -41.55
CA ASN A 58 3.48 7.92 -40.91
C ASN A 58 3.30 6.80 -41.94
N ARG A 59 2.57 7.05 -43.03
CA ARG A 59 2.46 6.06 -44.12
C ARG A 59 3.81 5.72 -44.75
N LEU A 60 4.70 6.69 -44.93
CA LEU A 60 6.06 6.41 -45.43
C LEU A 60 6.85 5.51 -44.46
N LYS A 61 6.78 5.76 -43.15
CA LYS A 61 7.39 4.87 -42.15
C LYS A 61 6.83 3.45 -42.23
N GLU A 62 5.50 3.30 -42.29
CA GLU A 62 4.83 2.00 -42.38
C GLU A 62 5.23 1.26 -43.66
N THR A 63 5.20 1.93 -44.81
CA THR A 63 5.60 1.32 -46.10
C THR A 63 7.04 0.85 -46.07
N LEU A 64 7.97 1.63 -45.51
CA LEU A 64 9.36 1.22 -45.32
C LEU A 64 9.50 0.02 -44.38
N GLN A 65 8.77 -0.03 -43.28
CA GLN A 65 8.78 -1.18 -42.37
C GLN A 65 8.25 -2.44 -43.06
N ILE A 66 7.15 -2.33 -43.81
CA ILE A 66 6.57 -3.43 -44.58
C ILE A 66 7.57 -3.90 -45.64
N GLU A 67 8.21 -2.98 -46.36
CA GLU A 67 9.21 -3.30 -47.36
C GLU A 67 10.42 -4.00 -46.73
N GLN A 68 10.97 -3.47 -45.64
CA GLN A 68 12.06 -4.12 -44.91
C GLN A 68 11.68 -5.51 -44.43
N LYS A 69 10.47 -5.69 -43.91
CA LYS A 69 9.93 -6.99 -43.50
C LYS A 69 9.80 -7.95 -44.69
N LYS A 70 9.31 -7.48 -45.84
CA LYS A 70 9.26 -8.27 -47.09
C LYS A 70 10.66 -8.64 -47.57
N ARG A 71 11.61 -7.71 -47.60
CA ARG A 71 13.02 -7.95 -47.93
C ARG A 71 13.67 -8.95 -46.96
N ARG A 72 13.28 -8.99 -45.69
CA ARG A 72 13.74 -10.01 -44.73
C ARG A 72 13.10 -11.38 -44.99
N ARG A 73 11.78 -11.43 -45.21
CA ARG A 73 11.04 -12.69 -45.45
C ARG A 73 11.35 -13.35 -46.80
N GLY A 74 11.67 -12.57 -47.82
CA GLY A 74 11.99 -13.08 -49.17
C GLY A 74 13.46 -13.48 -49.36
N LYS A 75 14.34 -13.26 -48.37
CA LYS A 75 15.73 -13.73 -48.44
C LYS A 75 15.75 -15.24 -48.19
N LYS A 76 16.27 -16.00 -49.16
CA LYS A 76 16.54 -17.42 -48.98
C LYS A 76 17.60 -17.56 -47.88
N LEU A 77 17.23 -18.21 -46.78
CA LEU A 77 18.14 -18.52 -45.69
C LEU A 77 18.93 -19.78 -46.03
N ASN A 78 20.15 -19.87 -45.51
CA ASN A 78 20.98 -21.07 -45.60
C ASN A 78 20.55 -22.09 -44.54
N LEU A 79 21.13 -23.30 -44.55
CA LEU A 79 20.90 -24.34 -43.51
C LEU A 79 21.14 -23.83 -42.08
N VAL A 80 21.98 -22.80 -41.93
CA VAL A 80 22.31 -22.16 -40.65
C VAL A 80 21.36 -21.01 -40.28
N GLY A 81 20.47 -20.59 -41.19
CA GLY A 81 19.54 -19.48 -40.97
C GLY A 81 20.10 -18.10 -41.34
N GLU A 82 21.28 -18.03 -41.96
CA GLU A 82 21.88 -16.80 -42.46
C GLU A 82 21.36 -16.44 -43.85
N PRO A 83 21.17 -15.15 -44.17
CA PRO A 83 20.72 -14.74 -45.49
C PRO A 83 21.83 -14.87 -46.53
N SER A 84 21.61 -15.59 -47.65
CA SER A 84 22.51 -15.53 -48.81
C SER A 84 21.79 -15.06 -50.07
N GLY A 85 22.55 -14.34 -50.91
CA GLY A 85 22.06 -13.78 -52.17
C GLY A 85 22.46 -14.58 -53.41
N ARG A 86 23.02 -15.79 -53.24
CA ARG A 86 23.54 -16.63 -54.34
C ARG A 86 22.97 -18.04 -54.24
N ALA A 87 23.10 -18.81 -55.33
CA ALA A 87 22.81 -20.25 -55.29
C ALA A 87 23.71 -20.91 -54.23
N GLN A 88 23.11 -21.74 -53.37
CA GLN A 88 23.81 -22.42 -52.30
C GLN A 88 23.95 -23.89 -52.65
N PHE A 89 25.18 -24.38 -52.59
CA PHE A 89 25.48 -25.80 -52.67
C PHE A 89 26.00 -26.20 -51.30
N PHE A 90 25.30 -27.12 -50.63
CA PHE A 90 25.66 -27.53 -49.28
C PHE A 90 26.58 -28.74 -49.32
N GLY A 91 27.73 -28.62 -48.66
CA GLY A 91 28.59 -29.76 -48.40
C GLY A 91 28.03 -30.66 -47.30
N THR A 92 28.45 -31.92 -47.26
CA THR A 92 28.05 -32.88 -46.22
C THR A 92 28.33 -32.37 -44.80
N LYS A 93 29.45 -31.67 -44.60
CA LYS A 93 29.83 -31.08 -43.30
C LYS A 93 28.81 -30.04 -42.81
N GLU A 94 28.31 -29.21 -43.72
CA GLU A 94 27.35 -28.15 -43.39
C GLU A 94 25.98 -28.72 -43.03
N VAL A 95 25.57 -29.79 -43.74
CA VAL A 95 24.33 -30.52 -43.44
C VAL A 95 24.40 -31.17 -42.07
N LEU A 96 25.50 -31.86 -41.73
CA LEU A 96 25.68 -32.48 -40.41
C LEU A 96 25.68 -31.44 -39.28
N ALA A 97 26.34 -30.29 -39.49
CA ALA A 97 26.33 -29.20 -38.50
C ALA A 97 24.93 -28.60 -38.29
N ALA A 98 24.12 -28.50 -39.34
CA ALA A 98 22.74 -28.04 -39.24
C ALA A 98 21.86 -29.05 -38.48
N GLN A 99 22.01 -30.34 -38.76
CA GLN A 99 21.31 -31.40 -38.04
C GLN A 99 21.66 -31.41 -36.55
N ALA A 100 22.95 -31.27 -36.20
CA ALA A 100 23.38 -31.19 -34.81
C ALA A 100 22.72 -30.00 -34.07
N ARG A 101 22.66 -28.83 -34.70
CA ARG A 101 21.99 -27.66 -34.12
C ARG A 101 20.48 -27.84 -33.97
N GLU A 102 19.83 -28.54 -34.89
CA GLU A 102 18.41 -28.86 -34.74
C GLU A 102 18.20 -29.84 -33.58
N ALA A 103 19.05 -30.85 -33.43
CA ALA A 103 19.02 -31.77 -32.28
C ALA A 103 19.22 -31.00 -30.96
N GLU A 104 20.21 -30.11 -30.88
CA GLU A 104 20.43 -29.27 -29.69
C GLU A 104 19.21 -28.40 -29.36
N LYS A 105 18.57 -27.80 -30.36
CA LYS A 105 17.34 -27.01 -30.15
C LYS A 105 16.18 -27.86 -29.62
N LEU A 106 16.04 -29.08 -30.13
CA LEU A 106 15.01 -30.02 -29.66
C LEU A 106 15.30 -30.44 -28.21
N GLU A 107 16.54 -30.78 -27.88
CA GLU A 107 16.94 -31.12 -26.51
C GLU A 107 16.71 -29.95 -25.54
N LEU A 108 17.05 -28.72 -25.94
CA LEU A 108 16.79 -27.53 -25.12
C LEU A 108 15.29 -27.29 -24.93
N ALA A 109 14.49 -27.46 -25.98
CA ALA A 109 13.05 -27.33 -25.89
C ALA A 109 12.41 -28.41 -25.00
N GLU A 110 12.95 -29.63 -25.00
CA GLU A 110 12.54 -30.71 -24.10
C GLU A 110 12.94 -30.41 -22.65
N LYS A 111 14.18 -29.96 -22.41
CA LYS A 111 14.64 -29.54 -21.07
C LYS A 111 13.78 -28.42 -20.51
N GLU A 112 13.46 -27.39 -21.31
CA GLU A 112 12.56 -26.32 -20.88
C GLU A 112 11.14 -26.82 -20.54
N LYS A 113 10.62 -27.80 -21.28
CA LYS A 113 9.31 -28.40 -20.96
C LYS A 113 9.36 -29.14 -19.64
N LEU A 114 10.41 -29.94 -19.43
CA LEU A 114 10.62 -30.68 -18.18
C LEU A 114 10.82 -29.74 -16.99
N GLU A 115 11.56 -28.64 -17.15
CA GLU A 115 11.72 -27.61 -16.11
C GLU A 115 10.37 -26.95 -15.78
N LYS A 116 9.58 -26.59 -16.79
CA LYS A 116 8.23 -26.04 -16.59
C LYS A 116 7.29 -27.02 -15.88
N GLU A 117 7.45 -28.33 -16.10
CA GLU A 117 6.68 -29.36 -15.40
C GLU A 117 7.14 -29.51 -13.95
N LYS A 118 8.45 -29.61 -13.70
CA LYS A 118 9.02 -29.63 -12.35
C LYS A 118 8.63 -28.41 -11.53
N GLU A 119 8.68 -27.23 -12.11
CA GLU A 119 8.24 -26.01 -11.42
C GLU A 119 6.76 -26.06 -11.02
N LYS A 120 5.89 -26.67 -11.84
CA LYS A 120 4.47 -26.82 -11.51
C LYS A 120 4.30 -27.80 -10.36
N GLU A 121 5.04 -28.90 -10.36
CA GLU A 121 5.03 -29.90 -9.29
C GLU A 121 5.53 -29.30 -7.97
N GLU A 122 6.66 -28.58 -7.98
CA GLU A 122 7.19 -27.89 -6.81
C GLU A 122 6.22 -26.83 -6.27
N LYS A 123 5.56 -26.07 -7.17
CA LYS A 123 4.51 -25.12 -6.78
C LYS A 123 3.30 -25.82 -6.14
N ALA A 124 2.95 -27.03 -6.58
CA ALA A 124 1.88 -27.81 -5.98
C ALA A 124 2.28 -28.36 -4.59
N VAL A 125 3.48 -28.93 -4.46
CA VAL A 125 4.00 -29.45 -3.20
C VAL A 125 4.15 -28.32 -2.17
N THR A 126 4.73 -27.19 -2.54
CA THR A 126 4.90 -26.05 -1.63
C THR A 126 3.56 -25.48 -1.15
N LYS A 127 2.52 -25.47 -1.99
CA LYS A 127 1.16 -25.10 -1.56
C LYS A 127 0.60 -26.11 -0.56
N ALA A 128 0.69 -27.41 -0.84
CA ALA A 128 0.21 -28.46 0.05
C ALA A 128 0.93 -28.40 1.42
N VAL A 129 2.24 -28.19 1.44
CA VAL A 129 3.02 -28.02 2.69
C VAL A 129 2.58 -26.78 3.46
N LYS A 130 2.37 -25.64 2.79
CA LYS A 130 1.88 -24.41 3.45
C LYS A 130 0.49 -24.60 4.06
N GLU A 131 -0.40 -25.30 3.36
CA GLU A 131 -1.73 -25.61 3.86
C GLU A 131 -1.69 -26.55 5.07
N ALA A 132 -0.86 -27.59 5.03
CA ALA A 132 -0.65 -28.50 6.16
C ALA A 132 -0.12 -27.76 7.41
N LEU A 133 0.91 -26.93 7.25
CA LEU A 133 1.45 -26.11 8.33
C LEU A 133 0.42 -25.14 8.91
N ALA A 134 -0.40 -24.51 8.07
CA ALA A 134 -1.46 -23.61 8.53
C ALA A 134 -2.55 -24.35 9.34
N VAL A 135 -2.86 -25.60 9.00
CA VAL A 135 -3.79 -26.44 9.77
C VAL A 135 -3.17 -26.83 11.11
N GLU A 136 -1.91 -27.23 11.14
CA GLU A 136 -1.20 -27.56 12.39
C GLU A 136 -1.09 -26.36 13.32
N GLU A 137 -0.77 -25.17 12.81
CA GLU A 137 -0.75 -23.96 13.62
C GLU A 137 -2.10 -23.63 14.22
N LYS A 138 -3.19 -23.79 13.45
CA LYS A 138 -4.55 -23.57 13.96
C LYS A 138 -4.90 -24.57 15.07
N ARG A 139 -4.48 -25.84 14.94
CA ARG A 139 -4.66 -26.86 15.98
C ARG A 139 -3.88 -26.51 17.25
N ARG A 140 -2.60 -26.17 17.13
CA ARG A 140 -1.76 -25.74 18.29
C ARG A 140 -2.33 -24.51 18.99
N LYS A 141 -2.79 -23.51 18.23
CA LYS A 141 -3.45 -22.31 18.78
C LYS A 141 -4.75 -22.65 19.51
N ALA A 142 -5.55 -23.58 18.98
CA ALA A 142 -6.78 -24.04 19.63
C ALA A 142 -6.49 -24.81 20.93
N GLU A 143 -5.49 -25.67 20.94
CA GLU A 143 -5.03 -26.41 22.13
C GLU A 143 -4.53 -25.44 23.22
N GLN A 144 -3.69 -24.48 22.86
CA GLN A 144 -3.23 -23.44 23.79
C GLN A 144 -4.39 -22.61 24.36
N GLN A 145 -5.37 -22.26 23.54
CA GLN A 145 -6.56 -21.55 24.02
C GLN A 145 -7.39 -22.39 25.00
N ALA A 146 -7.49 -23.71 24.79
CA ALA A 146 -8.19 -24.61 25.69
C ALA A 146 -7.47 -24.72 27.05
N ILE A 147 -6.14 -24.87 27.02
CA ILE A 147 -5.30 -24.91 28.24
C ILE A 147 -5.44 -23.58 29.00
N ASN A 148 -5.31 -22.44 28.32
CA ASN A 148 -5.43 -21.12 28.97
C ASN A 148 -6.82 -20.90 29.60
N LYS A 149 -7.89 -21.46 29.01
CA LYS A 149 -9.23 -21.41 29.61
C LYS A 149 -9.31 -22.26 30.88
N GLN A 150 -8.70 -23.44 30.90
CA GLN A 150 -8.66 -24.29 32.09
C GLN A 150 -7.88 -23.62 33.22
N VAL A 151 -6.69 -23.08 32.93
CA VAL A 151 -5.88 -22.35 33.93
C VAL A 151 -6.66 -21.18 34.52
N ARG A 152 -7.34 -20.36 33.70
CA ARG A 152 -8.16 -19.25 34.20
C ARG A 152 -9.33 -19.71 35.10
N LEU A 153 -9.95 -20.84 34.78
CA LEU A 153 -11.02 -21.39 35.61
C LEU A 153 -10.47 -21.90 36.96
N GLU A 154 -9.31 -22.53 36.94
CA GLU A 154 -8.62 -22.98 38.16
C GLU A 154 -8.20 -21.79 39.03
N GLU A 155 -7.60 -20.75 38.45
CA GLU A 155 -7.24 -19.50 39.15
C GLU A 155 -8.47 -18.81 39.75
N HIS A 156 -9.58 -18.74 39.02
CA HIS A 156 -10.82 -18.17 39.53
C HIS A 156 -11.36 -19.00 40.72
N ASN A 157 -11.36 -20.33 40.61
CA ASN A 157 -11.82 -21.21 41.69
C ASN A 157 -10.94 -21.09 42.93
N GLN A 158 -9.62 -21.03 42.77
CA GLN A 158 -8.68 -20.78 43.87
C GLN A 158 -8.94 -19.42 44.51
N GLY A 159 -9.09 -18.36 43.72
CA GLY A 159 -9.40 -17.02 44.24
C GLY A 159 -10.74 -16.95 45.00
N VAL A 160 -11.74 -17.73 44.61
CA VAL A 160 -13.01 -17.85 45.36
C VAL A 160 -12.80 -18.56 46.70
N LEU A 161 -12.02 -19.64 46.72
CA LEU A 161 -11.68 -20.36 47.95
C LEU A 161 -10.89 -19.48 48.92
N ASP A 162 -9.90 -18.74 48.41
CA ASP A 162 -9.09 -17.82 49.22
C ASP A 162 -9.92 -16.69 49.81
N ARG A 163 -10.83 -16.10 49.03
CA ARG A 163 -11.79 -15.09 49.53
C ARG A 163 -12.73 -15.66 50.58
N ALA A 164 -13.19 -16.90 50.42
CA ALA A 164 -14.03 -17.56 51.41
C ALA A 164 -13.26 -17.83 52.72
N ASN A 165 -12.00 -18.25 52.63
CA ASN A 165 -11.12 -18.46 53.77
C ASN A 165 -10.80 -17.14 54.49
N ALA A 166 -10.49 -16.07 53.74
CA ALA A 166 -10.29 -14.74 54.31
C ALA A 166 -11.53 -14.21 55.04
N ARG A 167 -12.75 -14.42 54.48
CA ARG A 167 -14.01 -14.06 55.15
C ARG A 167 -14.22 -14.85 56.45
N LYS A 168 -13.89 -16.15 56.46
CA LYS A 168 -13.97 -16.98 57.67
C LYS A 168 -12.98 -16.51 58.74
N ALA A 169 -11.74 -16.16 58.36
CA ALA A 169 -10.74 -15.62 59.28
C ALA A 169 -11.17 -14.27 59.88
N VAL A 170 -11.70 -13.36 59.06
CA VAL A 170 -12.24 -12.06 59.54
C VAL A 170 -13.44 -12.27 60.47
N ALA A 171 -14.32 -13.23 60.17
CA ALA A 171 -15.46 -13.54 61.04
C ALA A 171 -15.02 -14.14 62.39
N ALA A 172 -13.98 -14.98 62.40
CA ALA A 172 -13.39 -15.52 63.63
C ALA A 172 -12.73 -14.42 64.47
N ALA A 173 -11.91 -13.56 63.86
CA ALA A 173 -11.30 -12.42 64.54
C ALA A 173 -12.34 -11.44 65.12
N LYS A 174 -13.46 -11.22 64.41
CA LYS A 174 -14.59 -10.42 64.94
C LYS A 174 -15.27 -11.07 66.14
N LYS A 175 -15.42 -12.40 66.16
CA LYS A 175 -15.98 -13.11 67.31
C LYS A 175 -15.05 -13.02 68.52
N GLU A 176 -13.75 -13.22 68.33
CA GLU A 176 -12.74 -13.07 69.38
C GLU A 176 -12.68 -11.64 69.93
N ALA A 177 -12.79 -10.62 69.06
CA ALA A 177 -12.85 -9.22 69.50
C ALA A 177 -14.11 -8.89 70.31
N VAL A 178 -15.28 -9.46 69.94
CA VAL A 178 -16.52 -9.29 70.69
C VAL A 178 -16.46 -10.00 72.04
N GLU A 179 -15.82 -11.17 72.14
CA GLU A 179 -15.60 -11.87 73.40
C GLU A 179 -14.60 -11.16 74.30
N ALA A 180 -13.50 -10.62 73.75
CA ALA A 180 -12.56 -9.78 74.48
C ALA A 180 -13.21 -8.48 75.00
N ALA A 181 -14.09 -7.85 74.21
CA ALA A 181 -14.86 -6.68 74.65
C ALA A 181 -15.87 -7.02 75.76
N LYS A 182 -16.46 -8.21 75.74
CA LYS A 182 -17.33 -8.70 76.84
C LYS A 182 -16.52 -9.04 78.10
N ALA A 183 -15.27 -9.51 77.96
CA ALA A 183 -14.35 -9.73 79.08
C ALA A 183 -13.87 -8.41 79.70
N ALA A 184 -13.57 -7.39 78.88
CA ALA A 184 -13.18 -6.06 79.36
C ALA A 184 -14.29 -5.36 80.17
N LYS A 185 -15.57 -5.59 79.86
CA LYS A 185 -16.71 -5.06 80.65
C LYS A 185 -16.90 -5.73 82.03
N LYS A 186 -16.18 -6.81 82.33
CA LYS A 186 -16.16 -7.47 83.66
C LYS A 186 -14.95 -7.08 84.52
N ALA A 187 -14.03 -6.24 84.02
CA ALA A 187 -12.95 -5.68 84.81
C ALA A 187 -13.42 -4.39 85.50
N LYS A 188 -13.63 -4.45 86.82
CA LYS A 188 -14.00 -3.29 87.66
C LYS A 188 -12.89 -2.23 87.62
N PRO A 189 -13.20 -0.93 87.45
CA PRO A 189 -12.20 0.12 87.56
C PRO A 189 -11.79 0.32 89.02
N SER A 190 -10.52 0.05 89.35
CA SER A 190 -9.89 0.61 90.54
C SER A 190 -9.52 2.07 90.29
N ARG A 191 -10.10 2.95 91.09
CA ARG A 191 -9.84 4.39 91.16
C ARG A 191 -8.38 4.64 91.54
N ILE A 192 -7.54 5.03 90.58
CA ILE A 192 -6.24 5.65 90.84
C ILE A 192 -6.29 7.06 90.27
N VAL A 193 -6.12 8.02 91.18
CA VAL A 193 -6.08 9.45 90.91
C VAL A 193 -4.74 9.80 90.25
N ILE A 194 -4.86 10.61 89.21
CA ILE A 194 -3.79 11.17 88.37
C ILE A 194 -2.93 12.12 89.19
N LEU A 195 -1.60 11.99 89.10
CA LEU A 195 -0.67 13.12 89.16
C LEU A 195 0.53 12.83 88.26
N ARG A 196 0.53 13.37 87.04
CA ARG A 196 1.78 13.74 86.37
C ARG A 196 1.62 15.05 85.62
N VAL A 197 2.63 15.87 85.89
CA VAL A 197 2.80 17.28 85.62
C VAL A 197 3.28 17.45 84.18
N GLY A 198 2.72 18.46 83.50
CA GLY A 198 3.34 19.29 82.46
C GLY A 198 4.16 18.64 81.34
N SER A 199 3.70 18.80 80.11
CA SER A 199 4.44 19.58 79.11
C SER A 199 3.54 19.84 77.92
N THR A 200 3.17 21.11 77.80
CA THR A 200 2.71 21.73 76.57
C THR A 200 3.75 21.56 75.45
N ILE A 201 3.26 21.78 74.23
CA ILE A 201 3.97 22.34 73.07
C ILE A 201 4.24 21.35 71.91
N LEU A 202 3.63 21.69 70.76
CA LEU A 202 4.09 21.56 69.37
C LEU A 202 3.54 20.48 68.42
N ALA A 203 3.23 21.03 67.23
CA ALA A 203 3.24 20.46 65.89
C ALA A 203 1.99 19.70 65.45
N SER A 204 1.05 20.25 64.67
CA SER A 204 1.12 21.01 63.40
C SER A 204 1.63 20.19 62.21
N LEU A 205 0.82 20.22 61.13
CA LEU A 205 1.13 19.92 59.73
C LEU A 205 1.18 18.42 59.40
N GLY A 206 0.50 17.91 58.37
CA GLY A 206 -0.24 18.53 57.28
C GLY A 206 -0.80 17.46 56.34
N SER A 207 -1.63 17.92 55.38
CA SER A 207 -1.68 17.54 53.94
C SER A 207 -1.73 16.04 53.56
N GLU A 208 -2.56 15.54 52.65
CA GLU A 208 -3.41 16.10 51.61
C GLU A 208 -4.35 14.99 51.13
N GLU A 209 -5.60 15.32 50.84
CA GLU A 209 -6.46 14.53 49.97
C GLU A 209 -5.89 14.57 48.54
N GLN A 210 -5.54 13.42 47.98
CA GLN A 210 -5.43 13.27 46.52
C GLN A 210 -6.63 12.46 46.03
N VAL A 211 -7.61 13.21 45.53
CA VAL A 211 -8.61 12.73 44.58
C VAL A 211 -7.88 12.49 43.27
N VAL A 212 -7.58 11.23 42.95
CA VAL A 212 -7.22 10.83 41.59
C VAL A 212 -8.52 10.78 40.80
N VAL A 213 -8.72 11.79 39.95
CA VAL A 213 -9.70 11.77 38.87
C VAL A 213 -9.15 10.81 37.82
N GLU A 214 -9.71 9.60 37.74
CA GLU A 214 -9.55 8.74 36.57
C GLU A 214 -10.46 9.30 35.46
N GLU A 215 -9.87 10.04 34.52
CA GLU A 215 -10.45 10.21 33.18
C GLU A 215 -10.35 8.87 32.43
N PRO A 216 -11.41 8.37 31.78
CA PRO A 216 -11.30 7.19 30.94
C PRO A 216 -10.62 7.57 29.62
N GLU A 217 -9.41 7.06 29.40
CA GLU A 217 -8.79 6.99 28.08
C GLU A 217 -9.60 6.03 27.19
N GLU A 218 -10.38 6.56 26.25
CA GLU A 218 -10.93 5.76 25.16
C GLU A 218 -9.79 5.35 24.21
N GLU A 219 -9.32 4.11 24.35
CA GLU A 219 -8.40 3.49 23.39
C GLU A 219 -9.05 3.39 22.00
N VAL A 220 -8.82 4.38 21.15
CA VAL A 220 -9.11 4.29 19.71
C VAL A 220 -8.13 3.29 19.10
N ARG A 221 -8.58 2.05 18.88
CA ARG A 221 -7.83 1.06 18.09
C ARG A 221 -7.66 1.54 16.66
N VAL A 222 -6.46 2.03 16.36
CA VAL A 222 -6.04 2.42 15.01
C VAL A 222 -5.36 1.25 14.32
N VAL A 223 -5.83 0.87 13.12
CA VAL A 223 -5.16 -0.11 12.26
C VAL A 223 -4.45 0.62 11.13
N PRO A 224 -3.12 0.51 10.98
CA PRO A 224 -2.42 1.09 9.84
C PRO A 224 -2.79 0.35 8.56
N GLN A 225 -3.23 1.09 7.53
CA GLN A 225 -3.49 0.54 6.20
C GLN A 225 -2.58 1.21 5.18
N GLN A 226 -2.15 0.44 4.18
CA GLN A 226 -1.38 0.94 3.04
C GLN A 226 -2.30 1.23 1.85
N THR A 227 -2.12 2.40 1.24
CA THR A 227 -2.75 2.74 -0.04
C THR A 227 -2.12 1.95 -1.19
N ARG A 228 -2.80 1.87 -2.34
CA ARG A 228 -2.26 1.25 -3.57
C ARG A 228 -0.94 1.86 -4.05
N ALA A 229 -0.62 3.09 -3.64
CA ALA A 229 0.63 3.78 -3.94
C ALA A 229 1.68 3.65 -2.83
N GLY A 230 1.48 2.79 -1.84
CA GLY A 230 2.45 2.49 -0.77
C GLY A 230 2.49 3.50 0.38
N ARG A 231 1.66 4.56 0.37
CA ARG A 231 1.56 5.49 1.50
C ARG A 231 0.74 4.90 2.64
N GLN A 232 1.26 5.01 3.86
CA GLN A 232 0.61 4.56 5.09
C GLN A 232 -0.39 5.63 5.56
N ILE A 233 -1.63 5.23 5.79
CA ILE A 233 -2.71 6.10 6.28
C ILE A 233 -3.39 5.46 7.48
N VAL A 234 -3.84 6.33 8.39
CA VAL A 234 -4.55 5.98 9.62
C VAL A 234 -6.01 6.35 9.44
N LEU A 235 -6.90 5.36 9.50
CA LEU A 235 -8.34 5.56 9.41
C LEU A 235 -9.03 5.02 10.67
N PRO A 236 -10.02 5.75 11.24
CA PRO A 236 -10.78 5.26 12.38
C PRO A 236 -11.68 4.09 11.99
N GLN A 237 -11.71 3.07 12.85
CA GLN A 237 -12.44 1.82 12.61
C GLN A 237 -13.95 2.06 12.79
N ARG A 238 -14.75 1.93 11.72
CA ARG A 238 -16.22 1.97 11.85
C ARG A 238 -16.70 0.68 12.52
N LEU A 239 -17.23 0.79 13.73
CA LEU A 239 -17.95 -0.30 14.41
C LEU A 239 -19.11 -0.75 13.52
N ARG A 240 -19.10 -2.03 13.12
CA ARG A 240 -20.26 -2.64 12.46
C ARG A 240 -21.33 -2.86 13.53
N LYS A 241 -22.52 -2.30 13.31
CA LYS A 241 -23.73 -2.61 14.07
C LYS A 241 -24.15 -4.05 13.83
#